data_AF-A0A174L840-F1
#
_entry.id   AF-A0A174L840-F1
#
_cell.length_a   1.000
_cell.length_b   1.000
_cell.length_c   1.000
_cell.angle_alpha   90.00
_cell.angle_beta   90.00
_cell.angle_gamma   90.00
#
_symmetry.space_group_name_H-M   'P 1'
#
loop_
_entity.id
_entity.type
_entity.pdbx_description
1 polymer ?
#
loop_
_entity_poly.entity_id
_entity_poly.type
_entity_poly.pdbx_seq_one_letter_code
_entity_poly.pdbx_strand_id
1 'polypeptide(L)'
;MDKVKLKKYRWNKERIKRIDDHIDILCGKDIDVIHGKVTGSSHNFPYTEVRTTVEMYDPIENDKVNDEIREKQAEKIKLQKECEEVEEYISSIPDRGIKEIFELSFLNGKKQWEVAKAVGYSRGRISQIISGYLKN
;
A
#
# COMPACT_ATOMS: atom_id res chain seq x y z
N MET A 1 -19.29 -7.98 -1.98
CA MET A 1 -18.62 -6.68 -2.21
C MET A 1 -19.61 -5.58 -1.89
N ASP A 2 -19.15 -4.50 -1.27
CA ASP A 2 -20.00 -3.44 -0.76
C ASP A 2 -19.71 -2.10 -1.48
N LYS A 3 -20.73 -1.27 -1.69
CA LYS A 3 -20.60 0.00 -2.45
C LYS A 3 -19.61 0.96 -1.79
N VAL A 4 -19.56 0.94 -0.46
CA VAL A 4 -18.66 1.78 0.34
C VAL A 4 -17.21 1.40 0.09
N LYS A 5 -16.89 0.09 0.07
CA LYS A 5 -15.55 -0.40 -0.22
C LYS A 5 -15.08 0.01 -1.63
N LEU A 6 -15.94 -0.16 -2.63
CA LEU A 6 -15.63 0.24 -4.02
C LEU A 6 -15.35 1.74 -4.16
N LYS A 7 -16.10 2.60 -3.45
CA LYS A 7 -15.85 4.05 -3.47
C LYS A 7 -14.54 4.42 -2.77
N LYS A 8 -14.14 3.69 -1.73
CA LYS A 8 -12.90 3.93 -1.00
C LYS A 8 -11.66 3.56 -1.81
N TYR A 9 -11.76 2.72 -2.84
CA TYR A 9 -10.63 2.27 -3.66
C TYR A 9 -9.67 3.41 -4.06
N ARG A 10 -10.19 4.49 -4.66
CA ARG A 10 -9.35 5.61 -5.10
C ARG A 10 -8.64 6.30 -3.93
N TRP A 11 -9.37 6.57 -2.85
CA TRP A 11 -8.80 7.19 -1.65
C TRP A 11 -7.74 6.29 -1.01
N ASN A 12 -7.99 4.98 -0.96
CA ASN A 12 -7.04 4.00 -0.45
C ASN A 12 -5.77 3.97 -1.33
N LYS A 13 -5.92 4.03 -2.66
CA LYS A 13 -4.78 4.09 -3.59
C LYS A 13 -3.94 5.37 -3.43
N GLU A 14 -4.60 6.52 -3.28
CA GLU A 14 -3.92 7.79 -2.98
C GLU A 14 -3.28 7.78 -1.58
N ARG A 15 -3.90 7.12 -0.59
CA ARG A 15 -3.34 6.94 0.74
C ARG A 15 -2.10 6.04 0.72
N ILE A 16 -2.14 4.93 -0.03
CA ILE A 16 -0.98 4.05 -0.24
C ILE A 16 0.19 4.86 -0.80
N LYS A 17 -0.05 5.69 -1.83
CA LYS A 17 0.99 6.56 -2.39
C LYS A 17 1.60 7.49 -1.34
N ARG A 18 0.77 8.14 -0.52
CA ARG A 18 1.26 9.01 0.57
C ARG A 18 2.07 8.25 1.62
N ILE A 19 1.69 7.02 1.91
CA ILE A 19 2.44 6.14 2.84
C ILE A 19 3.80 5.81 2.22
N ASP A 20 3.85 5.49 0.93
CA ASP A 20 5.09 5.22 0.21
C ASP A 20 6.03 6.43 0.20
N ASP A 21 5.51 7.60 -0.18
CA ASP A 21 6.27 8.86 -0.14
C ASP A 21 6.83 9.13 1.28
N HIS A 22 6.08 8.78 2.33
CA HIS A 22 6.51 8.93 3.71
C HIS A 22 7.59 7.92 4.10
N ILE A 23 7.45 6.66 3.71
CA ILE A 23 8.47 5.62 3.94
C ILE A 23 9.78 6.03 3.26
N ASP A 24 9.72 6.56 2.03
CA ASP A 24 10.92 7.03 1.32
C ASP A 24 11.63 8.16 2.07
N ILE A 25 10.88 9.09 2.67
CA ILE A 25 11.44 10.15 3.52
C ILE A 25 12.11 9.55 4.77
N LEU A 26 11.49 8.57 5.41
CA LEU A 26 12.05 7.92 6.61
C LEU A 26 13.32 7.12 6.28
N CYS A 27 13.33 6.39 5.17
CA CYS A 27 14.51 5.67 4.69
C CYS A 27 15.66 6.61 4.31
N GLY A 28 15.35 7.82 3.82
CA GLY A 28 16.33 8.85 3.49
C GLY A 28 16.78 9.70 4.66
N LYS A 29 16.29 9.46 5.88
CA LYS A 29 16.67 10.21 7.07
C LYS A 29 18.12 9.90 7.43
N ASP A 30 18.94 10.93 7.52
CA ASP A 30 20.32 10.81 7.97
C ASP A 30 20.32 10.54 9.49
N ILE A 31 20.89 9.42 9.89
CA ILE A 31 21.00 8.99 11.30
C ILE A 31 22.48 9.03 11.66
N ASP A 32 22.80 9.60 12.81
CA ASP A 32 24.17 9.74 13.26
C ASP A 32 24.86 8.37 13.38
N VAL A 33 26.09 8.30 12.88
CA VAL A 33 26.95 7.12 13.01
C VAL A 33 27.77 7.24 14.29
N ILE A 34 27.53 6.33 15.23
CA ILE A 34 28.23 6.22 16.50
C ILE A 34 29.22 5.05 16.50
N HIS A 35 30.17 5.10 17.42
CA HIS A 35 31.21 4.08 17.58
C HIS A 35 30.87 3.15 18.74
N GLY A 36 30.37 1.97 18.43
CA GLY A 36 30.13 0.93 19.43
C GLY A 36 31.40 0.16 19.77
N LYS A 37 31.60 -0.11 21.06
CA LYS A 37 32.67 -1.00 21.53
C LYS A 37 32.12 -2.43 21.56
N VAL A 38 32.77 -3.32 20.82
CA VAL A 38 32.41 -4.74 20.77
C VAL A 38 33.61 -5.60 21.18
N THR A 39 33.31 -6.71 21.82
CA THR A 39 34.31 -7.72 22.18
C THR A 39 34.13 -8.91 21.25
N GLY A 40 35.21 -9.32 20.59
CA GLY A 40 35.27 -10.50 19.74
C GLY A 40 36.46 -11.39 20.11
N SER A 41 36.65 -12.46 19.37
CA SER A 41 37.85 -13.30 19.45
C SER A 41 38.77 -13.05 18.27
N SER A 42 40.07 -13.26 18.45
CA SER A 42 41.04 -13.29 17.36
C SER A 42 40.62 -14.30 16.29
N HIS A 43 40.99 -14.06 15.03
CA HIS A 43 40.63 -14.96 13.93
C HIS A 43 41.42 -16.28 13.94
N ASN A 44 42.60 -16.31 14.56
CA ASN A 44 43.50 -17.45 14.54
C ASN A 44 43.64 -18.08 15.93
N PHE A 45 43.75 -19.40 15.97
CA PHE A 45 43.99 -20.15 17.19
C PHE A 45 45.40 -19.89 17.76
N PRO A 46 45.58 -19.72 19.08
CA PRO A 46 44.54 -19.72 20.11
C PRO A 46 43.68 -18.44 20.07
N TYR A 47 42.35 -18.62 20.16
CA TYR A 47 41.39 -17.53 20.09
C TYR A 47 41.46 -16.67 21.37
N THR A 48 42.00 -15.46 21.24
CA THR A 48 42.16 -14.50 22.34
C THR A 48 41.11 -13.40 22.25
N GLU A 49 40.71 -12.82 23.39
CA GLU A 49 39.74 -11.73 23.41
C GLU A 49 40.33 -10.45 22.78
N VAL A 50 39.62 -9.85 21.84
CA VAL A 50 39.99 -8.60 21.15
C VAL A 50 38.83 -7.61 21.26
N ARG A 51 39.13 -6.37 21.65
CA ARG A 51 38.17 -5.26 21.66
C ARG A 51 38.30 -4.46 20.37
N THR A 52 37.21 -4.35 19.63
CA THR A 52 37.16 -3.61 18.36
C THR A 52 36.12 -2.50 18.48
N THR A 53 36.35 -1.40 17.76
CA THR A 53 35.35 -0.33 17.63
C THR A 53 34.69 -0.49 16.27
N VAL A 54 33.36 -0.50 16.26
CA VAL A 54 32.57 -0.65 15.04
C VAL A 54 31.69 0.58 14.88
N GLU A 55 31.67 1.13 13.68
CA GLU A 55 30.75 2.20 13.30
C GLU A 55 29.35 1.60 13.09
N MET A 56 28.34 2.18 13.73
CA MET A 56 26.94 1.79 13.61
C MET A 56 26.06 3.02 13.68
N TYR A 57 24.86 2.98 13.11
CA TYR A 57 23.86 4.03 13.36
C TYR A 57 23.48 4.08 14.85
N ASP A 58 23.13 5.27 15.34
CA ASP A 58 22.57 5.41 16.68
C ASP A 58 21.43 4.41 16.87
N PRO A 59 21.55 3.46 17.81
CA PRO A 59 20.61 2.34 17.90
C PRO A 59 19.22 2.82 18.29
N ILE A 60 19.10 3.85 19.12
CA ILE A 60 17.81 4.35 19.61
C ILE A 60 17.08 5.08 18.49
N GLU A 61 17.77 5.94 17.74
CA GLU A 61 17.15 6.66 16.62
C GLU A 61 16.83 5.72 15.46
N ASN A 62 17.75 4.82 15.13
CA ASN A 62 17.56 3.84 14.06
C ASN A 62 16.39 2.89 14.37
N ASP A 63 16.28 2.37 15.61
CA ASP A 63 15.17 1.50 15.99
C ASP A 63 13.82 2.23 15.88
N LYS A 64 13.73 3.50 16.31
CA LYS A 64 12.51 4.31 16.17
C LYS A 64 12.08 4.47 14.71
N VAL A 65 13.04 4.78 13.82
CA VAL A 65 12.76 4.93 12.39
C VAL A 65 12.31 3.61 11.79
N ASN A 66 12.98 2.51 12.14
CA ASN A 66 12.63 1.17 11.66
C ASN A 66 11.25 0.73 12.13
N ASP A 67 10.89 0.99 13.39
CA ASP A 67 9.57 0.67 13.91
C ASP A 67 8.48 1.48 13.23
N GLU A 68 8.69 2.78 12.99
CA GLU A 68 7.74 3.61 12.24
C GLU A 68 7.57 3.12 10.80
N ILE A 69 8.66 2.72 10.13
CA ILE A 69 8.60 2.11 8.80
C ILE A 69 7.78 0.81 8.83
N ARG A 70 8.01 -0.08 9.81
CA ARG A 70 7.27 -1.34 9.94
C ARG A 70 5.76 -1.10 10.13
N GLU A 71 5.38 -0.14 10.96
CA GLU A 71 3.97 0.20 11.17
C GLU A 71 3.30 0.70 9.88
N LYS A 72 3.95 1.63 9.17
CA LYS A 72 3.45 2.16 7.89
C LYS A 72 3.38 1.08 6.81
N GLN A 73 4.36 0.19 6.74
CA GLN A 73 4.33 -0.97 5.84
C GLN A 73 3.16 -1.90 6.15
N ALA A 74 2.90 -2.19 7.44
CA ALA A 74 1.75 -3.00 7.84
C ALA A 74 0.42 -2.34 7.47
N GLU A 75 0.31 -1.00 7.62
CA GLU A 75 -0.86 -0.25 7.16
C GLU A 75 -1.03 -0.33 5.64
N LYS A 76 0.07 -0.12 4.89
CA LYS A 76 0.09 -0.23 3.43
C LYS A 76 -0.43 -1.59 2.96
N ILE A 77 0.07 -2.68 3.53
CA ILE A 77 -0.33 -4.05 3.17
C ILE A 77 -1.84 -4.25 3.36
N LYS A 78 -2.40 -3.76 4.48
CA LYS A 78 -3.85 -3.83 4.72
C LYS A 78 -4.64 -3.10 3.64
N LEU A 79 -4.24 -1.87 3.30
CA LEU A 79 -4.90 -1.07 2.27
C LEU A 79 -4.75 -1.68 0.87
N GLN A 80 -3.59 -2.25 0.55
CA GLN A 80 -3.33 -2.94 -0.70
C GLN A 80 -4.26 -4.15 -0.85
N LYS A 81 -4.40 -4.95 0.21
CA LYS A 81 -5.33 -6.08 0.22
C LYS A 81 -6.78 -5.64 -0.02
N GLU A 82 -7.22 -4.53 0.60
CA GLU A 82 -8.56 -3.99 0.32
C GLU A 82 -8.73 -3.55 -1.15
N CYS A 83 -7.67 -3.00 -1.77
CA CYS A 83 -7.69 -2.62 -3.18
C CYS A 83 -7.70 -3.84 -4.10
N GLU A 84 -6.91 -4.86 -3.78
CA GLU A 84 -6.84 -6.13 -4.51
C GLU A 84 -8.19 -6.87 -4.46
N GLU A 85 -8.85 -6.95 -3.30
CA GLU A 85 -10.21 -7.49 -3.18
C GLU A 85 -11.21 -6.79 -4.12
N VAL A 86 -11.05 -5.48 -4.31
CA VAL A 86 -11.87 -4.69 -5.24
C VAL A 86 -11.56 -5.03 -6.70
N GLU A 87 -10.27 -5.10 -7.05
CA GLU A 87 -9.81 -5.41 -8.41
C GLU A 87 -10.17 -6.84 -8.82
N GLU A 88 -10.02 -7.81 -7.92
CA GLU A 88 -10.44 -9.20 -8.12
C GLU A 88 -11.94 -9.30 -8.32
N TYR A 89 -12.73 -8.60 -7.49
CA TYR A 89 -14.19 -8.59 -7.64
C TYR A 89 -14.61 -8.05 -9.02
N ILE A 90 -14.05 -6.91 -9.45
CA ILE A 90 -14.35 -6.34 -10.77
C ILE A 90 -13.90 -7.30 -11.88
N SER A 91 -12.73 -7.94 -11.71
CA SER A 91 -12.20 -8.90 -12.67
C SER A 91 -13.03 -10.17 -12.78
N SER A 92 -13.69 -10.59 -11.70
CA SER A 92 -14.57 -11.76 -11.65
C SER A 92 -15.92 -11.57 -12.37
N ILE A 93 -16.27 -10.33 -12.75
CA ILE A 93 -17.52 -10.04 -13.48
C ILE A 93 -17.43 -10.69 -14.88
N PRO A 94 -18.35 -11.62 -15.23
CA PRO A 94 -18.26 -12.35 -16.48
C PRO A 94 -18.64 -11.51 -17.71
N ASP A 95 -19.59 -10.58 -17.55
CA ASP A 95 -20.03 -9.71 -18.65
C ASP A 95 -19.01 -8.59 -18.86
N ARG A 96 -18.43 -8.55 -20.07
CA ARG A 96 -17.40 -7.57 -20.44
C ARG A 96 -17.90 -6.12 -20.37
N GLY A 97 -19.15 -5.86 -20.79
CA GLY A 97 -19.72 -4.52 -20.78
C GLY A 97 -19.99 -4.04 -19.35
N ILE A 98 -20.45 -4.93 -18.48
CA ILE A 98 -20.64 -4.61 -17.05
C ILE A 98 -19.29 -4.41 -16.37
N LYS A 99 -18.30 -5.25 -16.66
CA LYS A 99 -16.93 -5.07 -16.17
C LYS A 99 -16.39 -3.68 -16.53
N GLU A 100 -16.53 -3.27 -17.80
CA GLU A 100 -16.12 -1.93 -18.25
C GLU A 100 -16.85 -0.80 -17.50
N ILE A 101 -18.15 -0.93 -17.23
CA ILE A 101 -18.92 0.03 -16.42
C ILE A 101 -18.30 0.16 -15.01
N PHE A 102 -17.94 -0.95 -14.37
CA PHE A 102 -17.35 -0.97 -13.03
C PHE A 102 -15.94 -0.38 -13.01
N GLU A 103 -15.09 -0.76 -13.97
CA GLU A 103 -13.74 -0.20 -14.12
C GLU A 103 -13.80 1.32 -14.31
N LEU A 104 -14.63 1.81 -15.23
CA LEU A 104 -14.77 3.24 -15.49
C LEU A 104 -15.33 4.00 -14.28
N SER A 105 -16.29 3.40 -13.57
CA SER A 105 -16.95 4.06 -12.43
C SER A 105 -16.09 4.09 -11.16
N PHE A 106 -15.41 2.99 -10.84
CA PHE A 106 -14.75 2.81 -9.53
C PHE A 106 -13.23 2.88 -9.59
N LEU A 107 -12.59 2.29 -10.62
CA LEU A 107 -11.13 2.37 -10.79
C LEU A 107 -10.74 3.74 -11.34
N ASN A 108 -11.40 4.17 -12.42
CA ASN A 108 -11.11 5.44 -13.07
C ASN A 108 -11.85 6.62 -12.42
N GLY A 109 -12.88 6.35 -11.61
CA GLY A 109 -13.65 7.36 -10.89
C GLY A 109 -14.44 8.31 -11.78
N LYS A 110 -14.85 7.86 -12.98
CA LYS A 110 -15.69 8.66 -13.88
C LYS A 110 -17.10 8.83 -13.31
N LYS A 111 -17.73 9.96 -13.63
CA LYS A 111 -19.13 10.19 -13.27
C LYS A 111 -20.04 9.29 -14.11
N GLN A 112 -21.19 8.88 -13.56
CA GLN A 112 -22.10 7.96 -14.25
C GLN A 112 -22.54 8.43 -15.65
N TRP A 113 -22.64 9.74 -15.89
CA TRP A 113 -22.98 10.29 -17.21
C TRP A 113 -21.84 10.18 -18.22
N GLU A 114 -20.58 10.19 -17.77
CA GLU A 114 -19.40 9.96 -18.62
C GLU A 114 -19.31 8.49 -18.99
N VAL A 115 -19.59 7.60 -18.03
CA VAL A 115 -19.66 6.15 -18.27
C VAL A 115 -20.82 5.81 -19.21
N ALA A 116 -21.97 6.47 -19.05
CA ALA A 116 -23.14 6.37 -19.94
C ALA A 116 -22.75 6.69 -21.39
N LYS A 117 -22.05 7.81 -21.58
CA LYS A 117 -21.57 8.24 -22.89
C LYS A 117 -20.54 7.28 -23.49
N ALA A 118 -19.67 6.69 -22.66
CA ALA A 118 -18.63 5.77 -23.12
C ALA A 118 -19.21 4.41 -23.57
N VAL A 119 -20.13 3.85 -22.79
CA VAL A 119 -20.69 2.49 -23.03
C VAL A 119 -21.97 2.54 -23.90
N GLY A 120 -22.53 3.72 -24.14
CA GLY A 120 -23.75 3.89 -24.94
C GLY A 120 -25.05 3.60 -24.18
N TYR A 121 -25.01 3.57 -22.85
CA TYR A 121 -26.19 3.36 -22.01
C TYR A 121 -26.77 4.65 -21.47
N SER A 122 -28.02 4.61 -20.99
CA SER A 122 -28.57 5.70 -20.20
C SER A 122 -27.98 5.72 -18.78
N ARG A 123 -27.91 6.90 -18.16
CA ARG A 123 -27.46 7.04 -16.76
C ARG A 123 -28.26 6.14 -15.80
N GLY A 124 -29.58 6.05 -16.00
CA GLY A 124 -30.46 5.21 -15.20
C GLY A 124 -30.11 3.73 -15.30
N ARG A 125 -29.81 3.26 -16.53
CA ARG A 125 -29.42 1.87 -16.77
C ARG A 125 -28.11 1.52 -16.05
N ILE A 126 -27.13 2.40 -16.05
CA ILE A 126 -25.88 2.21 -15.27
C ILE A 126 -26.17 2.07 -13.79
N SER A 127 -27.03 2.93 -13.23
CA SER A 127 -27.40 2.84 -11.81
C SER A 127 -28.06 1.50 -11.49
N GLN A 128 -28.95 1.01 -12.36
CA GLN A 128 -29.59 -0.30 -12.19
C GLN A 128 -28.58 -1.44 -12.24
N ILE A 129 -27.65 -1.42 -13.21
CA ILE A 129 -26.60 -2.43 -13.34
C ILE A 129 -25.73 -2.47 -12.07
N ILE A 130 -25.25 -1.31 -11.62
CA ILE A 130 -24.42 -1.23 -10.40
C ILE A 130 -25.20 -1.74 -9.18
N SER A 131 -26.45 -1.31 -9.00
CA SER A 131 -27.28 -1.76 -7.89
C SER A 131 -27.66 -3.25 -7.97
N GLY A 132 -27.72 -3.85 -9.15
CA GLY A 132 -27.99 -5.29 -9.29
C GLY A 132 -26.80 -6.18 -8.89
N TYR A 133 -25.57 -5.68 -9.06
CA TYR A 133 -24.34 -6.41 -8.73
C TYR A 133 -23.90 -6.22 -7.27
N LEU A 134 -24.30 -5.12 -6.65
CA LEU A 134 -24.04 -4.85 -5.25
C LEU A 134 -25.19 -5.40 -4.42
N LYS A 135 -24.91 -6.40 -3.59
CA LYS A 135 -25.85 -6.80 -2.53
C LYS A 135 -26.02 -5.59 -1.60
N ASN A 136 -27.27 -5.21 -1.34
CA ASN A 136 -27.61 -4.28 -0.26
C ASN A 136 -27.03 -4.76 1.06
#